data_AF-A0A3M5TX14-F1
#
_entry.id   AF-A0A3M5TX14-F1
#
_cell.length_a   1.000
_cell.length_b   1.000
_cell.length_c   1.000
_cell.angle_alpha   90.00
_cell.angle_beta   90.00
_cell.angle_gamma   90.00
#
_symmetry.space_group_name_H-M   'P 1'
#
loop_
_entity.id
_entity.type
_entity.pdbx_description
1 polymer ?
#
loop_
_entity_poly.entity_id
_entity_poly.type
_entity_poly.pdbx_seq_one_letter_code
_entity_poly.pdbx_strand_id
1 'polypeptide(L)'
;MPELDEPAKGMLETLAKLAPVQAELENYAQSKGFLADDEKKAREMEPALQAAMKDVAIYQAASFDGINKRDDINTKNAFESAEKDSQAYYRAGIVVYAKESARLASEFFQHAGSEETAKPFEASLSKTAQMIEGWDKKTREQTRSPGCTVVLSDLNGFVGKGRQAISDARSGQYKRENNSELGWRSFNPVEKGAKDVQRAFGSLINSMNRDECI
;
A
#
# COMPACT_ATOMS: atom_id res chain seq x y z
N MET A 1 14.22 -14.58 -9.17
CA MET A 1 13.10 -14.42 -8.23
C MET A 1 11.83 -14.50 -9.06
N PRO A 2 11.17 -15.68 -9.18
CA PRO A 2 10.15 -15.90 -10.22
C PRO A 2 9.06 -14.82 -10.26
N GLU A 3 8.61 -14.37 -9.08
CA GLU A 3 7.62 -13.30 -8.92
C GLU A 3 8.05 -11.92 -9.44
N LEU A 4 9.35 -11.70 -9.69
CA LEU A 4 9.90 -10.48 -10.28
C LEU A 4 10.40 -10.69 -11.70
N ASP A 5 11.03 -11.84 -11.96
CA ASP A 5 11.70 -12.14 -13.22
C ASP A 5 10.70 -12.25 -14.38
N GLU A 6 9.54 -12.88 -14.15
CA GLU A 6 8.51 -13.07 -15.19
C GLU A 6 7.81 -11.75 -15.56
N PRO A 7 7.30 -10.94 -14.61
CA PRO A 7 6.74 -9.63 -14.94
C PRO A 7 7.74 -8.70 -15.60
N ALA A 8 9.01 -8.70 -15.17
CA ALA A 8 10.05 -7.87 -15.77
C ALA A 8 10.32 -8.23 -17.23
N LYS A 9 10.38 -9.52 -17.57
CA LYS A 9 10.51 -9.98 -18.97
C LYS A 9 9.33 -9.53 -19.82
N GLY A 10 8.10 -9.74 -19.35
CA GLY A 10 6.92 -9.32 -20.08
C GLY A 10 6.82 -7.80 -20.24
N MET A 11 7.27 -7.04 -19.24
CA MET A 11 7.38 -5.58 -19.34
C MET A 11 8.38 -5.16 -20.43
N LEU A 12 9.56 -5.77 -20.48
CA LEU A 12 10.55 -5.49 -21.53
C LEU A 12 10.00 -5.81 -22.94
N GLU A 13 9.34 -6.96 -23.09
CA GLU A 13 8.75 -7.37 -24.36
C GLU A 13 7.62 -6.44 -24.83
N THR A 14 6.78 -5.97 -23.91
CA THR A 14 5.67 -5.06 -24.24
C THR A 14 6.13 -3.64 -24.52
N LEU A 15 7.15 -3.16 -23.80
CA LEU A 15 7.82 -1.90 -24.12
C LEU A 15 8.48 -1.94 -25.50
N ALA A 16 9.11 -3.07 -25.86
CA ALA A 16 9.69 -3.24 -27.20
C ALA A 16 8.65 -3.20 -28.33
N LYS A 17 7.41 -3.62 -28.05
CA LYS A 17 6.27 -3.50 -29.00
C LYS A 17 5.69 -2.09 -29.05
N LEU A 18 5.64 -1.38 -27.92
CA LEU A 18 5.13 -0.01 -27.84
C LEU A 18 6.06 1.01 -28.50
N ALA A 19 7.37 0.86 -28.29
CA ALA A 19 8.39 1.80 -28.77
C ALA A 19 8.25 2.19 -30.26
N PRO A 20 8.12 1.26 -31.23
CA PRO A 20 7.97 1.63 -32.64
C PRO A 20 6.66 2.36 -32.94
N VAL A 21 5.54 1.95 -32.32
CA VAL A 21 4.22 2.61 -32.50
C VAL A 21 4.29 4.06 -32.00
N GLN A 22 4.92 4.26 -30.83
CA GLN A 22 5.09 5.58 -30.25
C GLN A 22 6.03 6.47 -31.08
N ALA A 23 7.16 5.93 -31.54
CA ALA A 23 8.11 6.68 -32.38
C ALA A 23 7.47 7.12 -33.71
N GLU A 24 6.63 6.27 -34.32
CA GLU A 24 5.95 6.58 -35.57
C GLU A 24 4.86 7.65 -35.38
N LEU A 25 4.06 7.56 -34.32
CA LEU A 25 3.07 8.58 -33.98
C LEU A 25 3.72 9.90 -33.56
N GLU A 26 4.84 9.85 -32.84
CA GLU A 26 5.60 11.04 -32.46
C GLU A 26 6.17 11.76 -33.68
N ASN A 27 6.80 11.03 -34.61
CA ASN A 27 7.29 11.61 -35.86
C ASN A 27 6.14 12.23 -36.68
N TYR A 28 5.00 11.55 -36.78
CA TYR A 28 3.81 12.04 -37.46
C TYR A 28 3.24 13.32 -36.81
N ALA A 29 3.23 13.39 -35.47
CA ALA A 29 2.82 14.58 -34.74
C ALA A 29 3.81 15.74 -34.94
N GLN A 30 5.12 15.46 -34.84
CA GLN A 30 6.18 16.46 -35.03
C GLN A 30 6.18 17.05 -36.44
N SER A 31 5.92 16.23 -37.46
CA SER A 31 5.82 16.68 -38.85
C SER A 31 4.49 17.35 -39.18
N LYS A 32 3.57 17.47 -38.21
CA LYS A 32 2.17 17.91 -38.41
C LYS A 32 1.44 17.13 -39.51
N GLY A 33 1.74 15.83 -39.62
CA GLY A 33 1.16 14.98 -40.66
C GLY A 33 -0.37 14.97 -40.64
N PHE A 34 -0.97 15.14 -39.46
CA PHE A 34 -2.41 15.25 -39.26
C PHE A 34 -3.08 16.39 -40.04
N LEU A 35 -2.36 17.46 -40.39
CA LEU A 35 -2.90 18.53 -41.24
C LEU A 35 -2.95 18.13 -42.72
N ALA A 36 -2.13 17.16 -43.12
CA ALA A 36 -1.98 16.73 -44.51
C ALA A 36 -2.89 15.56 -44.89
N ASP A 37 -3.25 14.71 -43.93
CA ASP A 37 -4.06 13.50 -44.14
C ASP A 37 -5.37 13.47 -43.34
N ASP A 38 -5.79 14.61 -42.79
CA ASP A 38 -7.01 14.77 -41.99
C ASP A 38 -7.09 13.73 -40.85
N GLU A 39 -5.97 13.57 -40.13
CA GLU A 39 -5.79 12.63 -39.01
C GLU A 39 -5.91 11.14 -39.36
N LYS A 40 -5.89 10.78 -40.64
CA LYS A 40 -6.10 9.39 -41.09
C LYS A 40 -5.12 8.42 -40.42
N LYS A 41 -3.82 8.72 -40.43
CA LYS A 41 -2.81 7.84 -39.83
C LYS A 41 -3.01 7.65 -38.32
N ALA A 42 -3.40 8.72 -37.61
CA ALA A 42 -3.68 8.62 -36.17
C ALA A 42 -4.82 7.63 -35.89
N ARG A 43 -5.93 7.72 -36.65
CA ARG A 43 -7.07 6.80 -36.51
C ARG A 43 -6.72 5.36 -36.86
N GLU A 44 -5.88 5.14 -37.86
CA GLU A 44 -5.43 3.80 -38.25
C GLU A 44 -4.51 3.16 -37.20
N MET A 45 -3.68 3.96 -36.53
CA MET A 45 -2.72 3.49 -35.53
C MET A 45 -3.28 3.43 -34.10
N GLU A 46 -4.37 4.13 -33.82
CA GLU A 46 -4.99 4.19 -32.50
C GLU A 46 -5.25 2.81 -31.88
N PRO A 47 -5.83 1.81 -32.59
CA PRO A 47 -6.04 0.48 -32.03
C PRO A 47 -4.74 -0.22 -31.62
N ALA A 48 -3.67 -0.06 -32.39
CA ALA A 48 -2.36 -0.63 -32.09
C ALA A 48 -1.71 0.04 -30.86
N LEU A 49 -1.84 1.37 -30.75
CA LEU A 49 -1.38 2.11 -29.57
C LEU A 49 -2.15 1.69 -28.32
N GLN A 50 -3.48 1.64 -28.38
CA GLN A 50 -4.32 1.23 -27.24
C GLN A 50 -3.99 -0.20 -26.79
N ALA A 51 -3.80 -1.14 -27.72
CA ALA A 51 -3.40 -2.51 -27.41
C ALA A 51 -2.03 -2.56 -26.72
N ALA A 52 -1.03 -1.87 -27.27
CA ALA A 52 0.32 -1.84 -26.70
C ALA A 52 0.35 -1.21 -25.29
N MET A 53 -0.39 -0.11 -25.08
CA MET A 53 -0.51 0.52 -23.76
C MET A 53 -1.22 -0.37 -22.75
N LYS A 54 -2.27 -1.09 -23.17
CA LYS A 54 -2.97 -2.06 -22.32
C LYS A 54 -2.04 -3.18 -21.86
N ASP A 55 -1.24 -3.72 -22.77
CA ASP A 55 -0.26 -4.76 -22.46
C ASP A 55 0.79 -4.26 -21.45
N VAL A 56 1.32 -3.04 -21.64
CA VAL A 56 2.24 -2.41 -20.68
C VAL A 56 1.59 -2.26 -19.31
N ALA A 57 0.33 -1.81 -19.24
CA ALA A 57 -0.38 -1.66 -17.97
C ALA A 57 -0.56 -3.00 -17.23
N ILE A 58 -0.81 -4.10 -17.95
CA ILE A 58 -0.93 -5.45 -17.38
C ILE A 58 0.38 -5.88 -16.73
N TYR A 59 1.52 -5.77 -17.44
CA TYR A 59 2.81 -6.19 -16.89
C TYR A 59 3.35 -5.24 -15.83
N GLN A 60 2.99 -3.96 -15.88
CA GLN A 60 3.27 -3.03 -14.80
C GLN A 60 2.53 -3.43 -13.51
N ALA A 61 1.23 -3.76 -13.60
CA ALA A 61 0.46 -4.26 -12.46
C ALA A 61 1.07 -5.56 -11.90
N ALA A 62 1.39 -6.52 -12.78
CA ALA A 62 2.03 -7.78 -12.39
C ALA A 62 3.40 -7.56 -11.71
N SER A 63 4.15 -6.54 -12.13
CA SER A 63 5.43 -6.18 -11.51
C SER A 63 5.25 -5.65 -10.09
N PHE A 64 4.26 -4.77 -9.87
CA PHE A 64 3.93 -4.30 -8.52
C PHE A 64 3.44 -5.42 -7.61
N ASP A 65 2.60 -6.32 -8.11
CA ASP A 65 2.16 -7.50 -7.37
C ASP A 65 3.33 -8.42 -7.01
N GLY A 66 4.26 -8.60 -7.94
CA GLY A 66 5.51 -9.33 -7.73
C GLY A 66 6.37 -8.75 -6.61
N ILE A 67 6.55 -7.43 -6.60
CA ILE A 67 7.27 -6.70 -5.54
C ILE A 67 6.60 -6.92 -4.19
N ASN A 68 5.28 -6.72 -4.10
CA ASN A 68 4.52 -6.92 -2.87
C ASN A 68 4.66 -8.35 -2.35
N LYS A 69 4.54 -9.35 -3.23
CA LYS A 69 4.68 -10.77 -2.88
C LYS A 69 6.08 -11.09 -2.35
N ARG A 70 7.12 -10.56 -2.99
CA ARG A 70 8.51 -10.78 -2.55
C ARG A 70 8.79 -10.10 -1.22
N ASP A 71 8.30 -8.88 -1.05
CA ASP A 71 8.41 -8.13 0.19
C ASP A 71 7.72 -8.87 1.37
N ASP A 72 6.53 -9.44 1.14
CA ASP A 72 5.83 -10.27 2.13
C ASP A 72 6.62 -11.54 2.50
N ILE A 73 7.18 -12.24 1.51
CA ILE A 73 8.03 -13.42 1.74
C ILE A 73 9.24 -13.03 2.60
N ASN A 74 9.93 -11.96 2.22
CA ASN A 74 11.13 -11.51 2.92
C ASN A 74 10.82 -11.07 4.35
N THR A 75 9.74 -10.32 4.56
CA THR A 75 9.34 -9.84 5.89
C THR A 75 8.96 -11.02 6.80
N LYS A 76 8.20 -11.99 6.30
CA LYS A 76 7.83 -13.20 7.06
C LYS A 76 9.05 -14.04 7.40
N ASN A 77 9.93 -14.29 6.44
CA ASN A 77 11.16 -15.04 6.67
C ASN A 77 12.01 -14.35 7.74
N ALA A 78 12.18 -13.03 7.67
CA ALA A 78 12.93 -12.27 8.68
C ALA A 78 12.32 -12.40 10.09
N PHE A 79 10.99 -12.38 10.19
CA PHE A 79 10.28 -12.56 11.46
C PHE A 79 10.41 -13.98 12.02
N GLU A 80 10.31 -14.98 11.16
CA GLU A 80 10.38 -16.39 11.53
C GLU A 80 11.79 -16.84 11.88
N SER A 81 12.81 -16.29 11.20
CA SER A 81 14.22 -16.61 11.43
C SER A 81 14.87 -15.83 12.58
N ALA A 82 14.28 -14.71 12.99
CA ALA A 82 14.82 -13.90 14.07
C ALA A 82 14.72 -14.62 15.42
N GLU A 83 15.74 -14.46 16.25
CA GLU A 83 15.74 -14.97 17.63
C GLU A 83 14.55 -14.40 18.39
N LYS A 84 13.72 -15.26 18.99
CA LYS A 84 12.54 -14.84 19.75
C LYS A 84 12.95 -13.90 20.89
N ASP A 85 12.11 -12.91 21.17
CA ASP A 85 12.37 -11.87 22.18
C ASP A 85 13.62 -11.00 21.89
N SER A 86 14.12 -11.00 20.65
CA SER A 86 15.11 -10.03 20.19
C SER A 86 14.45 -8.77 19.62
N GLN A 87 15.21 -7.67 19.55
CA GLN A 87 14.77 -6.45 18.88
C GLN A 87 14.45 -6.70 17.40
N ALA A 88 15.26 -7.51 16.70
CA ALA A 88 15.04 -7.88 15.31
C ALA A 88 13.73 -8.66 15.11
N TYR A 89 13.42 -9.58 16.03
CA TYR A 89 12.15 -10.32 16.04
C TYR A 89 10.95 -9.38 16.16
N TYR A 90 10.98 -8.46 17.13
CA TYR A 90 9.89 -7.51 17.28
C TYR A 90 9.80 -6.54 16.10
N ARG A 91 10.94 -6.07 15.58
CA ARG A 91 10.99 -5.18 14.42
C ARG A 91 10.35 -5.83 13.18
N ALA A 92 10.73 -7.06 12.87
CA ALA A 92 10.13 -7.81 11.76
C ALA A 92 8.65 -8.10 12.01
N GLY A 93 8.28 -8.46 13.24
CA GLY A 93 6.90 -8.72 13.65
C GLY A 93 5.97 -7.51 13.51
N ILE A 94 6.47 -6.30 13.83
CA ILE A 94 5.74 -5.05 13.60
C ILE A 94 5.36 -4.93 12.12
N VAL A 95 6.31 -5.15 11.20
CA VAL A 95 6.04 -5.02 9.76
C VAL A 95 5.06 -6.09 9.28
N VAL A 96 5.23 -7.35 9.71
CA VAL A 96 4.30 -8.45 9.36
C VAL A 96 2.87 -8.12 9.77
N TYR A 97 2.64 -7.81 11.04
CA TYR A 97 1.29 -7.58 11.55
C TYR A 97 0.72 -6.23 11.13
N ALA A 98 1.56 -5.20 10.89
CA ALA A 98 1.08 -3.93 10.36
C ALA A 98 0.57 -4.07 8.93
N LYS A 99 1.25 -4.85 8.07
CA LYS A 99 0.78 -5.19 6.72
C LYS A 99 -0.51 -5.99 6.75
N GLU A 100 -0.60 -6.99 7.63
CA GLU A 100 -1.84 -7.76 7.85
C GLU A 100 -2.99 -6.83 8.27
N SER A 101 -2.75 -5.94 9.24
CA SER A 101 -3.71 -4.94 9.69
C SER A 101 -4.12 -3.98 8.58
N ALA A 102 -3.19 -3.51 7.74
CA ALA A 102 -3.51 -2.61 6.63
C ALA A 102 -4.41 -3.30 5.58
N ARG A 103 -4.16 -4.58 5.29
CA ARG A 103 -5.01 -5.38 4.40
C ARG A 103 -6.42 -5.55 4.99
N LEU A 104 -6.51 -5.91 6.26
CA LEU A 104 -7.79 -6.08 6.97
C LEU A 104 -8.55 -4.75 7.13
N ALA A 105 -7.83 -3.63 7.26
CA ALA A 105 -8.44 -2.30 7.26
C ALA A 105 -9.17 -2.02 5.93
N SER A 106 -8.60 -2.43 4.79
CA SER A 106 -9.24 -2.25 3.49
C SER A 106 -10.61 -2.94 3.44
N GLU A 107 -10.67 -4.20 3.87
CA GLU A 107 -11.91 -4.97 3.98
C GLU A 107 -12.89 -4.33 4.97
N PHE A 108 -12.40 -3.94 6.15
CA PHE A 108 -13.18 -3.23 7.16
C PHE A 108 -13.87 -1.97 6.60
N PHE A 109 -13.16 -1.13 5.84
CA PHE A 109 -13.75 0.09 5.26
C PHE A 109 -14.68 -0.21 4.07
N GLN A 110 -14.38 -1.22 3.24
CA GLN A 110 -15.28 -1.66 2.17
C GLN A 110 -16.64 -2.13 2.70
N HIS A 111 -16.65 -2.72 3.89
CA HIS A 111 -17.87 -3.16 4.60
C HIS A 111 -18.38 -2.14 5.63
N ALA A 112 -18.06 -0.86 5.46
CA ALA A 112 -18.52 0.23 6.32
C ALA A 112 -18.32 -0.02 7.84
N GLY A 113 -17.26 -0.74 8.18
CA GLY A 113 -16.88 -1.07 9.55
C GLY A 113 -17.74 -2.11 10.23
N SER A 114 -18.31 -3.06 9.48
CA SER A 114 -19.09 -4.17 10.05
C SER A 114 -18.31 -4.91 11.15
N GLU A 115 -19.00 -5.39 12.19
CA GLU A 115 -18.36 -6.09 13.31
C GLU A 115 -17.64 -7.38 12.87
N GLU A 116 -18.14 -8.03 11.82
CA GLU A 116 -17.48 -9.19 11.20
C GLU A 116 -16.06 -8.85 10.71
N THR A 117 -15.92 -7.71 10.02
CA THR A 117 -14.63 -7.22 9.53
C THR A 117 -13.80 -6.50 10.61
N ALA A 118 -14.44 -5.95 11.64
CA ALA A 118 -13.78 -5.26 12.74
C ALA A 118 -12.95 -6.20 13.62
N LYS A 119 -13.49 -7.39 13.92
CA LYS A 119 -12.82 -8.40 14.78
C LYS A 119 -11.44 -8.84 14.29
N PRO A 120 -11.26 -9.32 13.04
CA PRO A 120 -9.95 -9.72 12.56
C PRO A 120 -8.99 -8.52 12.50
N PHE A 121 -9.48 -7.34 12.10
CA PHE A 121 -8.67 -6.12 12.08
C PHE A 121 -8.17 -5.74 13.49
N GLU A 122 -9.06 -5.76 14.50
CA GLU A 122 -8.74 -5.52 15.90
C GLU A 122 -7.72 -6.52 16.45
N ALA A 123 -7.88 -7.80 16.11
CA ALA A 123 -6.95 -8.86 16.52
C ALA A 123 -5.54 -8.63 15.92
N SER A 124 -5.46 -8.27 14.64
CA SER A 124 -4.17 -7.95 13.99
C SER A 124 -3.53 -6.68 14.56
N LEU A 125 -4.33 -5.64 14.86
CA LEU A 125 -3.83 -4.43 15.53
C LEU A 125 -3.28 -4.74 16.92
N SER A 126 -3.91 -5.66 17.64
CA SER A 126 -3.46 -6.11 18.96
C SER A 126 -2.13 -6.86 18.87
N LYS A 127 -1.93 -7.73 17.87
CA LYS A 127 -0.63 -8.35 17.61
C LYS A 127 0.43 -7.32 17.25
N THR A 128 0.09 -6.33 16.41
CA THR A 128 0.99 -5.23 16.08
C THR A 128 1.42 -4.48 17.33
N ALA A 129 0.48 -4.12 18.20
CA ALA A 129 0.74 -3.45 19.47
C ALA A 129 1.68 -4.25 20.38
N GLN A 130 1.47 -5.57 20.50
CA GLN A 130 2.34 -6.45 21.27
C GLN A 130 3.78 -6.45 20.75
N MET A 131 3.97 -6.45 19.42
CA MET A 131 5.32 -6.36 18.84
C MET A 131 5.96 -5.00 19.09
N ILE A 132 5.18 -3.91 19.05
CA ILE A 132 5.66 -2.56 19.39
C ILE A 132 6.12 -2.48 20.85
N GLU A 133 5.33 -3.01 21.77
CA GLU A 133 5.66 -3.04 23.20
C GLU A 133 6.96 -3.82 23.48
N GLY A 134 7.10 -4.99 22.84
CA GLY A 134 8.31 -5.80 22.92
C GLY A 134 9.53 -5.08 22.34
N TRP A 135 9.39 -4.48 21.16
CA TRP A 135 10.45 -3.69 20.53
C TRP A 135 10.89 -2.50 21.39
N ASP A 136 9.95 -1.74 21.94
CA ASP A 136 10.25 -0.58 22.79
C ASP A 136 10.93 -1.01 24.10
N LYS A 137 10.51 -2.12 24.70
CA LYS A 137 11.21 -2.70 25.85
C LYS A 137 12.67 -3.02 25.52
N LYS A 138 12.93 -3.75 24.42
CA LYS A 138 14.29 -4.12 24.00
C LYS A 138 15.14 -2.90 23.61
N THR A 139 14.52 -1.91 22.99
CA THR A 139 15.21 -0.66 22.60
C THR A 139 15.57 0.19 23.83
N ARG A 140 14.77 0.16 24.90
CA ARG A 140 15.11 0.82 26.18
C ARG A 140 16.19 0.11 26.99
N GLU A 141 16.35 -1.20 26.81
CA GLU A 141 17.45 -1.97 27.40
C GLU A 141 18.79 -1.58 26.74
N GLN A 142 18.75 -1.07 25.51
CA GLN A 142 19.89 -0.45 24.81
C GLN A 142 19.96 1.06 25.08
N THR A 143 21.07 1.72 24.68
CA THR A 143 21.16 3.18 24.74
C THR A 143 20.23 3.83 23.70
N ARG A 144 19.04 4.26 24.15
CA ARG A 144 18.00 4.83 23.27
C ARG A 144 18.46 6.13 22.60
N SER A 145 18.57 6.12 21.27
CA SER A 145 18.69 7.34 20.47
C SER A 145 17.39 8.17 20.54
N PRO A 146 17.45 9.52 20.57
CA PRO A 146 16.27 10.37 20.51
C PRO A 146 15.32 10.08 19.32
N GLY A 147 15.87 9.64 18.18
CA GLY A 147 15.09 9.23 17.00
C GLY A 147 14.08 8.11 17.28
N CYS A 148 14.34 7.27 18.29
CA CYS A 148 13.46 6.16 18.66
C CYS A 148 12.17 6.59 19.34
N THR A 149 12.08 7.82 19.81
CA THR A 149 10.80 8.39 20.28
C THR A 149 9.88 8.71 19.11
N VAL A 150 10.43 9.23 18.00
CA VAL A 150 9.67 9.51 16.78
C VAL A 150 9.17 8.21 16.16
N VAL A 151 10.05 7.21 16.02
CA VAL A 151 9.67 5.87 15.54
C VAL A 151 8.53 5.32 16.39
N LEU A 152 8.68 5.26 17.71
CA LEU A 152 7.64 4.75 18.61
C LEU A 152 6.30 5.50 18.46
N SER A 153 6.35 6.82 18.26
CA SER A 153 5.14 7.62 18.04
C SER A 153 4.42 7.23 16.75
N ASP A 154 5.15 7.02 15.65
CA ASP A 154 4.55 6.58 14.38
C ASP A 154 3.97 5.16 14.48
N LEU A 155 4.70 4.25 15.15
CA LEU A 155 4.24 2.89 15.39
C LEU A 155 2.90 2.87 16.14
N ASN A 156 2.84 3.60 17.26
CA ASN A 156 1.61 3.71 18.05
C ASN A 156 0.52 4.52 17.34
N GLY A 157 0.90 5.48 16.49
CA GLY A 157 -0.01 6.26 15.67
C GLY A 157 -0.86 5.38 14.75
N PHE A 158 -0.24 4.39 14.10
CA PHE A 158 -0.95 3.41 13.28
C PHE A 158 -1.97 2.60 14.09
N VAL A 159 -1.53 2.00 15.20
CA VAL A 159 -2.42 1.23 16.09
C VAL A 159 -3.56 2.08 16.62
N GLY A 160 -3.26 3.31 17.05
CA GLY A 160 -4.24 4.26 17.55
C GLY A 160 -5.29 4.64 16.51
N LYS A 161 -4.89 4.93 15.27
CA LYS A 161 -5.83 5.23 14.18
C LYS A 161 -6.71 4.03 13.82
N GLY A 162 -6.14 2.81 13.81
CA GLY A 162 -6.92 1.59 13.59
C GLY A 162 -7.98 1.37 14.68
N ARG A 163 -7.61 1.51 15.95
CA ARG A 163 -8.54 1.39 17.09
C ARG A 163 -9.61 2.47 17.07
N GLN A 164 -9.25 3.71 16.72
CA GLN A 164 -10.22 4.80 16.56
C GLN A 164 -11.23 4.46 15.47
N ALA A 165 -10.80 3.96 14.32
CA ALA A 165 -11.71 3.60 13.23
C ALA A 165 -12.71 2.51 13.64
N ILE A 166 -12.27 1.50 14.39
CA ILE A 166 -13.15 0.47 14.96
C ILE A 166 -14.16 1.08 15.94
N SER A 167 -13.71 2.00 16.80
CA SER A 167 -14.58 2.72 17.73
C SER A 167 -15.63 3.58 17.00
N ASP A 168 -15.22 4.29 15.95
CA ASP A 168 -16.11 5.11 15.12
C ASP A 168 -17.17 4.24 14.41
N ALA A 169 -16.77 3.07 13.91
CA ALA A 169 -17.71 2.11 13.32
C ALA A 169 -18.72 1.59 14.36
N ARG A 170 -18.25 1.16 15.54
CA ARG A 170 -19.09 0.64 16.63
C ARG A 170 -20.06 1.68 17.19
N SER A 171 -19.66 2.96 17.21
CA SER A 171 -20.54 4.08 17.56
C SER A 171 -21.50 4.49 16.43
N GLY A 172 -21.40 3.86 15.27
CA GLY A 172 -22.30 4.07 14.14
C GLY A 172 -21.93 5.24 13.23
N GLN A 173 -20.73 5.84 13.36
CA GLN A 173 -20.33 6.96 12.50
C GLN A 173 -20.25 6.59 11.01
N TYR A 174 -20.03 5.32 10.71
CA TYR A 174 -19.98 4.80 9.33
C TYR A 174 -21.35 4.40 8.77
N LYS A 175 -22.44 4.66 9.51
CA LYS A 175 -23.80 4.47 8.98
C LYS A 175 -24.24 5.74 8.27
N ARG A 176 -24.69 5.60 7.02
CA ARG A 176 -25.21 6.71 6.22
C ARG A 176 -26.37 7.44 6.91
N GLU A 177 -27.22 6.69 7.60
CA GLU A 177 -28.42 7.18 8.32
C GLU A 177 -28.09 8.19 9.43
N ASN A 178 -26.86 8.16 9.95
CA ASN A 178 -26.42 9.06 11.02
C ASN A 178 -25.84 10.40 10.49
N ASN A 179 -25.93 10.63 9.18
CA ASN A 179 -25.38 11.81 8.51
C ASN A 179 -26.40 12.41 7.53
N SER A 180 -26.36 13.74 7.35
CA SER A 180 -27.13 14.37 6.28
C SER A 180 -26.59 13.92 4.92
N GLU A 181 -27.44 13.87 3.88
CA GLU A 181 -26.99 13.44 2.54
C GLU A 181 -25.84 14.30 1.99
N LEU A 182 -25.93 15.63 2.20
CA LEU A 182 -24.88 16.58 1.82
C LEU A 182 -23.60 16.38 2.65
N GLY A 183 -23.75 16.08 3.95
CA GLY A 183 -22.65 15.78 4.86
C GLY A 183 -21.93 14.48 4.49
N TRP A 184 -22.68 13.44 4.15
CA TRP A 184 -22.12 12.15 3.73
C TRP A 184 -21.34 12.24 2.42
N ARG A 185 -21.85 12.99 1.43
CA ARG A 185 -21.15 13.19 0.15
C ARG A 185 -19.93 14.09 0.27
N SER A 186 -20.00 15.13 1.10
CA SER A 186 -18.91 16.11 1.25
C SER A 186 -17.84 15.66 2.25
N PHE A 187 -18.23 14.87 3.25
CA PHE A 187 -17.39 14.43 4.36
C PHE A 187 -17.68 12.96 4.71
N ASN A 188 -17.39 12.05 3.78
CA ASN A 188 -17.60 10.62 4.01
C ASN A 188 -16.68 10.12 5.16
N PRO A 189 -17.25 9.71 6.31
CA PRO A 189 -16.45 9.29 7.46
C PRO A 189 -15.70 7.99 7.22
N VAL A 190 -16.22 7.09 6.36
CA VAL A 190 -15.55 5.85 5.95
C VAL A 190 -14.28 6.18 5.15
N GLU A 191 -14.41 7.06 4.15
CA GLU A 191 -13.27 7.48 3.32
C GLU A 191 -12.21 8.22 4.13
N LYS A 192 -12.64 9.11 5.04
CA LYS A 192 -11.75 9.80 5.97
C LYS A 192 -11.01 8.80 6.86
N GLY A 193 -11.73 7.86 7.48
CA GLY A 193 -11.14 6.81 8.31
C GLY A 193 -10.12 5.96 7.54
N ALA A 194 -10.45 5.55 6.32
CA ALA A 194 -9.56 4.80 5.44
C ALA A 194 -8.27 5.57 5.14
N LYS A 195 -8.38 6.84 4.76
CA LYS A 195 -7.23 7.72 4.51
C LYS A 195 -6.38 7.93 5.76
N ASP A 196 -6.99 8.11 6.92
CA ASP A 196 -6.27 8.32 8.18
C ASP A 196 -5.47 7.08 8.58
N VAL A 197 -6.05 5.88 8.49
CA VAL A 197 -5.36 4.61 8.76
C VAL A 197 -4.25 4.38 7.72
N GLN A 198 -4.51 4.61 6.44
CA GLN A 198 -3.53 4.44 5.37
C GLN A 198 -2.33 5.39 5.53
N ARG A 199 -2.56 6.66 5.86
CA ARG A 199 -1.47 7.62 6.15
C ARG A 199 -0.64 7.17 7.34
N ALA A 200 -1.28 6.71 8.41
CA ALA A 200 -0.57 6.23 9.60
C ALA A 200 0.24 4.96 9.31
N PHE A 201 -0.26 4.06 8.47
CA PHE A 201 0.49 2.91 7.99
C PHE A 201 1.73 3.33 7.18
N GLY A 202 1.58 4.32 6.28
CA GLY A 202 2.71 4.89 5.54
C GLY A 202 3.79 5.48 6.45
N SER A 203 3.41 6.23 7.49
CA SER A 203 4.35 6.73 8.50
C SER A 203 5.07 5.61 9.25
N LEU A 204 4.33 4.57 9.66
CA LEU A 204 4.91 3.39 10.30
C LEU A 204 5.97 2.73 9.41
N ILE A 205 5.65 2.43 8.14
CA ILE A 205 6.59 1.79 7.22
C ILE A 205 7.83 2.66 6.98
N ASN A 206 7.63 3.97 6.80
CA ASN A 206 8.75 4.90 6.63
C ASN A 206 9.69 4.90 7.84
N SER A 207 9.14 4.86 9.06
CA SER A 207 9.95 4.79 10.29
C SER A 207 10.64 3.43 10.47
N MET A 208 10.02 2.33 10.00
CA MET A 208 10.61 0.99 9.99
C MET A 208 11.67 0.79 8.90
N ASN A 209 11.82 1.73 7.97
CA ASN A 209 12.90 1.74 6.99
C ASN A 209 14.11 2.58 7.45
N ARG A 210 14.07 3.17 8.66
CA ARG A 210 15.18 3.93 9.23
C ARG A 210 16.03 3.07 10.16
N ASP A 211 17.34 3.27 10.11
CA ASP A 211 18.30 2.54 10.95
C ASP A 211 18.57 3.21 12.31
N GLU A 212 17.84 4.28 12.64
CA GLU A 212 18.07 5.11 13.84
C GLU A 212 17.89 4.36 15.17
N CYS A 213 17.31 3.14 15.14
CA CYS A 213 16.87 2.37 16.30
C CYS A 213 17.11 0.86 16.17
N ILE A 214 18.24 0.52 15.55
CA ILE A 214 18.76 -0.83 15.38
C ILE A 214 20.01 -0.98 16.25
#